data_AF-A0A2N7K016-F1
#
_entry.id   AF-A0A2N7K016-F1
#
_cell.length_a   1.000
_cell.length_b   1.000
_cell.length_c   1.000
_cell.angle_alpha   90.00
_cell.angle_beta   90.00
_cell.angle_gamma   90.00
#
_symmetry.space_group_name_H-M   'P 1'
#
loop_
_entity.id
_entity.type
_entity.pdbx_description
1 polymer ?
#
loop_
_entity_poly.entity_id
_entity_poly.type
_entity_poly.pdbx_seq_one_letter_code
_entity_poly.pdbx_strand_id
1 'polypeptide(L)'
;MKNSSELTQAIDNDAGLQSKRKLLTVASLILLALSFSGATIDEANTFIFKIKFSNQNGLGILLVLSIIFLMIRYYNYAKPYHDKLYSIWSGRLVNSPFFYSRSPYDDQDAGIVADSRCSELDARLTEDVRRWEHNYKCGLPFTRYIVHYWGYNDYEDEDRMDSVNIYVHFGLKVYLVSLWLEAKEQVTSFFTHRENLDILAPYILGSLAISSYYFNAELMDLLLFLTPTKNN
;
A
#
# COMPACT_ATOMS: atom_id res chain seq x y z
N MET A 1 -8.64 18.97 2.65
CA MET A 1 -9.19 18.29 1.44
C MET A 1 -8.76 18.96 0.12
N LYS A 2 -7.53 19.49 -0.01
CA LYS A 2 -6.98 19.96 -1.31
C LYS A 2 -6.10 18.90 -2.04
N ASN A 3 -5.71 17.83 -1.35
CA ASN A 3 -4.62 16.96 -1.82
C ASN A 3 -5.04 15.80 -2.75
N SER A 4 -6.31 15.38 -2.77
CA SER A 4 -6.75 14.20 -3.54
C SER A 4 -6.80 14.47 -5.04
N SER A 5 -7.35 15.62 -5.46
CA SER A 5 -7.44 15.99 -6.87
C SER A 5 -6.07 16.24 -7.50
N GLU A 6 -5.17 16.87 -6.75
CA GLU A 6 -3.79 17.10 -7.18
C GLU A 6 -3.02 15.78 -7.31
N LEU A 7 -3.23 14.84 -6.37
CA LEU A 7 -2.63 13.50 -6.44
C LEU A 7 -3.15 12.71 -7.64
N THR A 8 -4.47 12.74 -7.88
CA THR A 8 -5.08 12.11 -9.06
C THR A 8 -4.48 12.67 -10.34
N GLN A 9 -4.42 14.00 -10.49
CA GLN A 9 -3.82 14.63 -11.68
C GLN A 9 -2.33 14.28 -11.83
N ALA A 10 -1.58 14.20 -10.73
CA ALA A 10 -0.18 13.80 -10.78
C ALA A 10 0.00 12.34 -11.22
N ILE A 11 -0.91 11.44 -10.86
CA ILE A 11 -0.91 10.03 -11.33
C ILE A 11 -1.31 9.97 -12.81
N ASP A 12 -2.34 10.72 -13.19
CA ASP A 12 -2.89 10.71 -14.56
C ASP A 12 -1.97 11.42 -15.58
N ASN A 13 -1.04 12.26 -15.15
CA ASN A 13 -0.09 12.93 -16.03
C ASN A 13 1.29 12.25 -16.08
N ASP A 14 1.56 11.25 -15.22
CA ASP A 14 2.83 10.52 -15.23
C ASP A 14 2.86 9.46 -16.34
N ALA A 15 3.36 9.85 -17.50
CA ALA A 15 3.54 8.97 -18.65
C ALA A 15 4.47 7.77 -18.35
N GLY A 16 5.45 7.94 -17.45
CA GLY A 16 6.35 6.87 -17.03
C GLY A 16 5.60 5.78 -16.28
N LEU A 17 4.84 6.18 -15.25
CA LEU A 17 3.99 5.29 -14.46
C LEU A 17 2.95 4.58 -15.33
N GLN A 18 2.26 5.33 -16.21
CA GLN A 18 1.24 4.78 -17.10
C GLN A 18 1.79 3.71 -18.06
N SER A 19 2.95 3.98 -18.66
CA SER A 19 3.61 3.03 -19.56
C SER A 19 3.94 1.73 -18.84
N LYS A 20 4.52 1.81 -17.63
CA LYS A 20 4.89 0.61 -16.85
C LYS A 20 3.66 -0.14 -16.34
N ARG A 21 2.63 0.59 -15.89
CA ARG A 21 1.33 0.02 -15.55
C ARG A 21 0.76 -0.79 -16.70
N LYS A 22 0.68 -0.21 -17.90
CA LYS A 22 0.15 -0.88 -19.10
C LYS A 22 0.93 -2.16 -19.42
N LEU A 23 2.26 -2.10 -19.40
CA LEU A 23 3.11 -3.27 -19.67
C LEU A 23 2.87 -4.39 -18.66
N LEU A 24 2.83 -4.07 -17.36
CA LEU A 24 2.57 -5.04 -16.30
C LEU A 24 1.17 -5.65 -16.43
N THR A 25 0.14 -4.84 -16.67
CA THR A 25 -1.24 -5.31 -16.88
C THR A 25 -1.32 -6.25 -18.08
N VAL A 26 -0.76 -5.86 -19.22
CA VAL A 26 -0.80 -6.69 -20.44
C VAL A 26 -0.07 -8.02 -20.24
N ALA A 27 1.14 -8.00 -19.67
CA ALA A 27 1.89 -9.23 -19.39
C ALA A 27 1.14 -10.17 -18.43
N SER A 28 0.52 -9.60 -17.38
CA SER A 28 -0.28 -10.36 -16.41
C SER A 28 -1.51 -10.99 -17.05
N LEU A 29 -2.22 -10.23 -17.91
CA LEU A 29 -3.38 -10.75 -18.65
C LEU A 29 -2.99 -11.86 -19.64
N ILE A 30 -1.85 -11.76 -20.30
CA ILE A 30 -1.34 -12.82 -21.17
C ILE A 30 -1.09 -14.09 -20.35
N LEU A 31 -0.41 -14.00 -19.20
CA LEU A 31 -0.14 -15.17 -18.36
C LEU A 31 -1.45 -15.79 -17.81
N LEU A 32 -2.41 -14.96 -17.40
CA LEU A 32 -3.74 -15.43 -16.99
C LEU A 32 -4.46 -16.15 -18.12
N ALA A 33 -4.44 -15.60 -19.33
CA ALA A 33 -5.07 -16.22 -20.49
C ALA A 33 -4.43 -17.58 -20.78
N LEU A 34 -3.10 -17.68 -20.80
CA LEU A 34 -2.39 -18.96 -21.00
C LEU A 34 -2.74 -19.99 -19.93
N SER A 35 -2.82 -19.57 -18.67
CA SER A 35 -3.09 -20.45 -17.53
C SER A 35 -4.53 -20.97 -17.55
N PHE A 36 -5.52 -20.09 -17.72
CA PHE A 36 -6.94 -20.48 -17.65
C PHE A 36 -7.50 -21.09 -18.93
N SER A 37 -7.08 -20.63 -20.11
CA SER A 37 -7.64 -21.12 -21.38
C SER A 37 -6.94 -22.37 -21.91
N GLY A 38 -5.78 -22.72 -21.34
CA GLY A 38 -4.89 -23.73 -21.92
C GLY A 38 -4.38 -23.35 -23.32
N ALA A 39 -4.52 -22.07 -23.72
CA ALA A 39 -4.06 -21.61 -25.01
C ALA A 39 -2.56 -21.81 -25.16
N THR A 40 -2.17 -22.42 -26.28
CA THR A 40 -0.77 -22.62 -26.64
C THR A 40 -0.31 -21.50 -27.55
N ILE A 41 0.86 -20.93 -27.27
CA ILE A 41 1.51 -20.01 -28.22
C ILE A 41 2.27 -20.86 -29.24
N ASP A 42 1.62 -21.15 -30.35
CA ASP A 42 2.20 -22.01 -31.39
C ASP A 42 3.24 -21.26 -32.25
N GLU A 43 2.98 -19.99 -32.57
CA GLU A 43 3.88 -19.14 -33.35
C GLU A 43 3.87 -17.70 -32.83
N ALA A 44 5.05 -17.10 -32.64
CA ALA A 44 5.21 -15.66 -32.51
C ALA A 44 5.81 -15.10 -33.81
N ASN A 45 5.02 -14.30 -34.53
CA ASN A 45 5.49 -13.54 -35.69
C ASN A 45 6.29 -12.34 -35.20
N THR A 46 7.61 -12.49 -35.10
CA THR A 46 8.49 -11.32 -35.03
C THR A 46 8.66 -10.78 -36.46
N PHE A 47 8.83 -9.47 -36.62
CA PHE A 47 8.95 -8.82 -37.94
C PHE A 47 10.03 -9.44 -38.85
N ILE A 48 11.00 -10.17 -38.28
CA ILE A 48 12.16 -10.74 -38.97
C ILE A 48 12.05 -12.28 -39.09
N PHE A 49 11.47 -12.97 -38.10
CA PHE A 49 11.37 -14.43 -38.09
C PHE A 49 10.18 -14.96 -37.29
N LYS A 50 9.70 -16.15 -37.67
CA LYS A 50 8.71 -16.89 -36.89
C LYS A 50 9.40 -17.71 -35.81
N ILE A 51 9.07 -17.47 -34.55
CA ILE A 51 9.54 -18.32 -33.44
C ILE A 51 8.48 -19.38 -33.17
N LYS A 52 8.88 -20.66 -33.22
CA LYS A 52 8.09 -21.78 -32.70
C LYS A 52 8.59 -22.15 -31.32
N PHE A 53 7.67 -22.33 -30.37
CA PHE A 53 8.02 -22.65 -28.98
C PHE A 53 7.93 -24.15 -28.74
N SER A 54 9.08 -24.82 -28.65
CA SER A 54 9.13 -26.26 -28.36
C SER A 54 8.85 -26.60 -26.89
N ASN A 55 9.03 -25.65 -25.97
CA ASN A 55 8.81 -25.83 -24.54
C ASN A 55 7.85 -24.76 -24.01
N GLN A 56 6.55 -25.09 -23.99
CA GLN A 56 5.48 -24.19 -23.52
C GLN A 56 5.64 -23.81 -22.05
N ASN A 57 6.14 -24.74 -21.23
CA ASN A 57 6.34 -24.49 -19.80
C ASN A 57 7.45 -23.46 -19.56
N GLY A 58 8.53 -23.50 -20.35
CA GLY A 58 9.60 -22.51 -20.30
C GLY A 58 9.14 -21.09 -20.61
N LEU A 59 8.17 -20.92 -21.52
CA LEU A 59 7.58 -19.62 -21.83
C LEU A 59 6.72 -19.08 -20.68
N GLY A 60 5.94 -19.93 -20.00
CA GLY A 60 5.19 -19.55 -18.80
C GLY A 60 6.10 -19.03 -17.68
N ILE A 61 7.19 -19.76 -17.39
CA ILE A 61 8.19 -19.34 -16.39
C ILE A 61 8.84 -18.01 -16.78
N LEU A 62 9.20 -17.82 -18.06
CA LEU A 62 9.78 -16.55 -18.54
C LEU A 62 8.80 -15.38 -18.34
N LEU A 63 7.51 -15.59 -18.59
CA LEU A 63 6.46 -14.60 -18.34
C LEU A 63 6.33 -14.27 -16.85
N VAL A 64 6.36 -15.27 -15.96
CA VAL A 64 6.38 -15.08 -14.50
C VAL A 64 7.56 -14.20 -14.08
N LEU A 65 8.78 -14.53 -14.52
CA LEU A 65 9.97 -13.74 -14.23
C LEU A 65 9.86 -12.30 -14.78
N SER A 66 9.29 -12.15 -15.97
CA SER A 66 9.04 -10.84 -16.58
C SER A 66 8.03 -10.02 -15.75
N ILE A 67 6.96 -10.63 -15.26
CA ILE A 67 5.97 -9.98 -14.40
C ILE A 67 6.63 -9.56 -13.08
N ILE A 68 7.42 -10.41 -12.44
CA ILE A 68 8.17 -10.06 -11.21
C ILE A 68 9.08 -8.86 -11.46
N PHE A 69 9.86 -8.88 -12.54
CA PHE A 69 10.70 -7.76 -12.93
C PHE A 69 9.88 -6.48 -13.18
N LEU A 70 8.75 -6.59 -13.87
CA LEU A 70 7.85 -5.46 -14.14
C LEU A 70 7.20 -4.91 -12.87
N MET A 71 6.86 -5.75 -11.88
CA MET A 71 6.35 -5.32 -10.58
C MET A 71 7.40 -4.50 -9.83
N ILE A 72 8.65 -4.98 -9.75
CA ILE A 72 9.76 -4.24 -9.14
C ILE A 72 9.96 -2.91 -9.86
N ARG A 73 9.99 -2.94 -11.20
CA ARG A 73 10.16 -1.72 -11.99
C ARG A 73 9.01 -0.75 -11.76
N TYR A 74 7.77 -1.22 -11.72
CA TYR A 74 6.59 -0.41 -11.47
C TYR A 74 6.65 0.24 -10.08
N TYR A 75 7.10 -0.50 -9.06
CA TYR A 75 7.31 0.03 -7.71
C TYR A 75 8.23 1.24 -7.66
N ASN A 76 9.33 1.23 -8.41
CA ASN A 76 10.24 2.37 -8.45
C ASN A 76 9.58 3.66 -8.96
N TYR A 77 8.59 3.57 -9.85
CA TYR A 77 7.81 4.72 -10.32
C TYR A 77 6.64 5.05 -9.39
N ALA A 78 6.01 4.03 -8.80
CA ALA A 78 4.86 4.20 -7.90
C ALA A 78 5.27 4.69 -6.50
N LYS A 79 6.54 4.56 -6.09
CA LYS A 79 7.04 4.86 -4.75
C LYS A 79 6.65 6.25 -4.21
N PRO A 80 6.83 7.36 -4.96
CA PRO A 80 6.40 8.68 -4.47
C PRO A 80 4.90 8.77 -4.19
N TYR A 81 4.08 8.04 -4.96
CA TYR A 81 2.64 7.98 -4.77
C TYR A 81 2.28 7.10 -3.57
N HIS A 82 2.97 5.99 -3.34
CA HIS A 82 2.83 5.21 -2.11
C HIS A 82 3.13 6.04 -0.86
N ASP A 83 4.18 6.87 -0.89
CA ASP A 83 4.56 7.72 0.25
C ASP A 83 3.52 8.82 0.51
N LYS A 84 2.97 9.43 -0.54
CA LYS A 84 1.87 10.39 -0.42
C LYS A 84 0.59 9.75 0.10
N LEU A 85 0.20 8.61 -0.46
CA LEU A 85 -0.97 7.85 0.02
C LEU A 85 -0.78 7.45 1.47
N TYR A 86 0.43 7.03 1.85
CA TYR A 86 0.79 6.73 3.23
C TYR A 86 0.56 7.90 4.17
N SER A 87 1.12 9.07 3.86
CA SER A 87 0.93 10.29 4.66
C SER A 87 -0.55 10.66 4.80
N ILE A 88 -1.34 10.49 3.74
CA ILE A 88 -2.77 10.82 3.75
C ILE A 88 -3.56 9.90 4.69
N TRP A 89 -3.41 8.57 4.57
CA TRP A 89 -4.20 7.66 5.40
C TRP A 89 -3.66 7.60 6.84
N SER A 90 -2.35 7.70 7.04
CA SER A 90 -1.76 7.71 8.38
C SER A 90 -2.15 8.96 9.15
N GLY A 91 -2.21 10.13 8.49
CA GLY A 91 -2.74 11.35 9.06
C GLY A 91 -4.21 11.21 9.51
N ARG A 92 -5.06 10.54 8.71
CA ARG A 92 -6.45 10.24 9.13
C ARG A 92 -6.49 9.30 10.33
N LEU A 93 -5.65 8.27 10.34
CA LEU A 93 -5.57 7.31 11.44
C LEU A 93 -5.25 7.99 12.76
N VAL A 94 -4.24 8.87 12.78
CA VAL A 94 -3.81 9.55 14.00
C VAL A 94 -4.82 10.58 14.50
N ASN A 95 -5.57 11.21 13.59
CA ASN A 95 -6.68 12.10 13.96
C ASN A 95 -7.92 11.38 14.47
N SER A 96 -7.93 10.04 14.51
CA SER A 96 -9.04 9.30 15.10
C SER A 96 -9.03 9.43 16.64
N PRO A 97 -10.20 9.46 17.30
CA PRO A 97 -10.29 9.70 18.75
C PRO A 97 -9.49 8.74 19.63
N PHE A 98 -9.19 7.53 19.12
CA PHE A 98 -8.35 6.56 19.82
C PHE A 98 -6.88 6.99 19.89
N PHE A 99 -6.38 7.61 18.83
CA PHE A 99 -5.00 8.07 18.76
C PHE A 99 -4.85 9.47 19.35
N TYR A 100 -5.73 10.40 18.99
CA TYR A 100 -5.69 11.77 19.48
C TYR A 100 -7.08 12.37 19.56
N SER A 101 -7.39 13.00 20.69
CA SER A 101 -8.60 13.78 20.89
C SER A 101 -8.29 14.98 21.77
N ARG A 102 -8.75 16.16 21.35
CA ARG A 102 -8.64 17.38 22.15
C ARG A 102 -10.02 17.76 22.67
N SER A 103 -10.15 17.89 23.98
CA SER A 103 -11.39 18.37 24.58
C SER A 103 -11.58 19.85 24.21
N PRO A 104 -12.78 20.27 23.76
CA PRO A 104 -13.07 21.69 23.54
C PRO A 104 -13.31 22.47 24.84
N TYR A 105 -13.39 21.78 25.98
CA TYR A 105 -13.73 22.36 27.29
C TYR A 105 -12.61 22.25 28.32
N ASP A 106 -11.57 21.49 28.02
CA ASP A 106 -10.43 21.26 28.91
C ASP A 106 -9.15 21.33 28.07
N ASP A 107 -8.08 21.89 28.63
CA ASP A 107 -6.77 21.98 27.96
C ASP A 107 -6.01 20.62 27.99
N GLN A 108 -6.71 19.54 28.33
CA GLN A 108 -6.18 18.19 28.35
C GLN A 108 -6.34 17.50 27.00
N ASP A 109 -5.21 17.16 26.40
CA ASP A 109 -5.13 16.26 25.28
C ASP A 109 -5.28 14.81 25.76
N ALA A 110 -6.03 14.00 25.01
CA ALA A 110 -6.28 12.60 25.31
C ALA A 110 -5.90 11.68 24.13
N GLY A 111 -5.68 10.41 24.44
CA GLY A 111 -5.34 9.38 23.46
C GLY A 111 -3.86 9.02 23.47
N ILE A 112 -3.52 7.98 22.70
CA ILE A 112 -2.19 7.38 22.73
C ILE A 112 -1.09 8.39 22.34
N VAL A 113 -1.40 9.35 21.47
CA VAL A 113 -0.47 10.42 21.08
C VAL A 113 -0.18 11.33 22.27
N ALA A 114 -1.17 11.70 23.07
CA ALA A 114 -0.96 12.52 24.26
C ALA A 114 -0.17 11.74 25.32
N ASP A 115 -0.48 10.45 25.50
CA ASP A 115 0.17 9.56 26.47
C ASP A 115 1.62 9.18 26.08
N SER A 116 1.98 9.27 24.80
CA SER A 116 3.33 8.94 24.31
C SER A 116 4.31 10.11 24.33
N ARG A 117 3.90 11.29 24.77
CA ARG A 117 4.80 12.45 24.86
C ARG A 117 5.92 12.18 25.86
N CYS A 118 7.13 12.62 25.51
CA CYS A 118 8.26 12.55 26.42
C CYS A 118 8.12 13.63 27.52
N SER A 119 8.79 13.42 28.66
CA SER A 119 8.73 14.35 29.81
C SER A 119 9.24 15.76 29.48
N GLU A 120 10.15 15.90 28.52
CA GLU A 120 10.61 17.21 28.04
C GLU A 120 9.49 17.95 27.31
N LEU A 121 8.81 17.27 26.38
CA LEU A 121 7.72 17.84 25.60
C LEU A 121 6.54 18.23 26.49
N ASP A 122 6.17 17.37 27.44
CA ASP A 122 5.06 17.63 28.36
C ASP A 122 5.36 18.82 29.29
N ALA A 123 6.60 18.94 29.79
CA ALA A 123 7.00 20.03 30.67
C ALA A 123 7.05 21.42 29.99
N ARG A 124 7.18 21.46 28.65
CA ARG A 124 7.40 22.72 27.89
C ARG A 124 6.29 23.06 26.91
N LEU A 125 5.25 22.23 26.84
CA LEU A 125 4.19 22.32 25.84
C LEU A 125 3.49 23.69 25.83
N THR A 126 3.29 24.29 27.01
CA THR A 126 2.52 25.53 27.17
C THR A 126 3.35 26.80 27.10
N GLU A 127 4.68 26.75 27.27
CA GLU A 127 5.51 27.96 27.41
C GLU A 127 6.50 28.14 26.25
N ASP A 128 7.16 27.07 25.80
CA ASP A 128 8.28 27.17 24.85
C ASP A 128 7.98 26.53 23.48
N VAL A 129 7.11 25.52 23.44
CA VAL A 129 6.86 24.75 22.21
C VAL A 129 5.90 25.52 21.31
N ARG A 130 6.43 26.08 20.22
CA ARG A 130 5.63 26.79 19.20
C ARG A 130 4.97 25.84 18.22
N ARG A 131 5.60 24.69 17.97
CA ARG A 131 5.12 23.69 17.03
C ARG A 131 5.24 22.31 17.62
N TRP A 132 4.15 21.57 17.57
CA TRP A 132 4.11 20.14 17.88
C TRP A 132 3.32 19.41 16.80
N GLU A 133 3.99 18.46 16.14
CA GLU A 133 3.41 17.57 15.14
C GLU A 133 3.61 16.12 15.55
N HIS A 134 2.70 15.26 15.11
CA HIS A 134 2.76 13.84 15.41
C HIS A 134 2.42 13.01 14.18
N ASN A 135 3.12 11.90 14.00
CA ASN A 135 3.02 11.05 12.83
C ASN A 135 3.00 9.57 13.23
N TYR A 136 2.20 8.77 12.52
CA TYR A 136 2.25 7.32 12.64
C TYR A 136 3.31 6.75 11.71
N LYS A 137 4.17 5.87 12.23
CA LYS A 137 5.25 5.23 11.48
C LYS A 137 5.19 3.71 11.57
N CYS A 138 5.07 3.06 10.42
CA CYS A 138 5.24 1.62 10.29
C CYS A 138 6.74 1.25 10.19
N GLY A 139 7.23 0.43 11.12
CA GLY A 139 8.58 -0.15 11.07
C GLY A 139 8.58 -1.62 10.64
N LEU A 140 9.77 -2.19 10.47
CA LEU A 140 9.97 -3.56 10.01
C LEU A 140 10.34 -4.53 11.15
N PRO A 141 9.85 -5.78 11.12
CA PRO A 141 8.51 -6.21 10.72
C PRO A 141 7.49 -5.98 11.85
N PHE A 142 6.26 -5.59 11.51
CA PHE A 142 5.12 -5.38 12.43
C PHE A 142 5.29 -4.32 13.54
N THR A 143 6.46 -3.75 13.74
CA THR A 143 6.63 -2.64 14.70
C THR A 143 5.85 -1.40 14.28
N ARG A 144 5.25 -0.71 15.25
CA ARG A 144 4.48 0.53 15.03
C ARG A 144 4.95 1.58 16.02
N TYR A 145 5.14 2.79 15.52
CA TYR A 145 5.65 3.92 16.30
C TYR A 145 4.72 5.12 16.16
N ILE A 146 4.59 5.85 17.25
CA ILE A 146 4.14 7.25 17.23
C ILE A 146 5.40 8.09 17.26
N VAL A 147 5.52 9.00 16.30
CA VAL A 147 6.66 9.90 16.18
C VAL A 147 6.20 11.30 16.51
N HIS A 148 6.87 11.96 17.43
CA HIS A 148 6.64 13.36 17.79
C HIS A 148 7.75 14.22 17.20
N TYR A 149 7.34 15.34 16.61
CA TYR A 149 8.22 16.41 16.16
C TYR A 149 7.84 17.66 16.93
N TRP A 150 8.81 18.34 17.53
CA TRP A 150 8.53 19.61 18.19
C TRP A 150 9.68 20.60 18.05
N GLY A 151 9.30 21.88 17.93
CA GLY A 151 10.21 22.99 17.73
C GLY A 151 9.91 24.13 18.71
N TYR A 152 10.97 24.80 19.15
CA TYR A 152 10.88 26.02 19.95
C TYR A 152 10.80 27.29 19.09
N ASN A 153 11.14 27.15 17.80
CA ASN A 153 11.12 28.21 16.80
C ASN A 153 10.17 27.83 15.66
N ASP A 154 9.85 28.80 14.80
CA ASP A 154 8.96 28.59 13.64
C ASP A 154 9.68 27.92 12.44
N TYR A 155 10.96 27.56 12.60
CA TYR A 155 11.80 26.95 11.56
C TYR A 155 12.00 25.46 11.82
N GLU A 156 11.84 24.62 10.78
CA GLU A 156 11.88 23.16 10.91
C GLU A 156 13.28 22.58 11.15
N ASP A 157 14.33 23.36 10.90
CA ASP A 157 15.72 22.88 10.91
C ASP A 157 16.23 22.53 12.33
N GLU A 158 15.51 22.96 13.37
CA GLU A 158 15.85 22.70 14.79
C GLU A 158 14.84 21.79 15.49
N ASP A 159 13.96 21.13 14.75
CA ASP A 159 12.96 20.26 15.32
C ASP A 159 13.59 19.06 16.03
N ARG A 160 13.14 18.84 17.26
CA ARG A 160 13.43 17.63 18.01
C ARG A 160 12.48 16.53 17.56
N MET A 161 12.99 15.30 17.55
CA MET A 161 12.23 14.12 17.16
C MET A 161 12.33 13.07 18.25
N ASP A 162 11.20 12.50 18.64
CA ASP A 162 11.11 11.31 19.48
C ASP A 162 10.19 10.28 18.85
N SER A 163 10.47 8.99 19.06
CA SER A 163 9.67 7.89 18.51
C SER A 163 9.39 6.83 19.55
N VAL A 164 8.10 6.63 19.83
CA VAL A 164 7.62 5.70 20.86
C VAL A 164 7.02 4.46 20.21
N ASN A 165 7.55 3.29 20.56
CA ASN A 165 7.02 2.01 20.10
C ASN A 165 5.70 1.68 20.82
N ILE A 166 4.64 1.47 20.06
CA ILE A 166 3.29 1.27 20.62
C ILE A 166 3.22 -0.02 21.45
N TYR A 167 3.82 -1.11 20.97
CA TYR A 167 3.78 -2.39 21.66
C TYR A 167 4.58 -2.35 22.97
N VAL A 168 5.78 -1.76 22.95
CA VAL A 168 6.65 -1.70 24.12
C VAL A 168 6.09 -0.78 25.19
N HIS A 169 5.54 0.37 24.79
CA HIS A 169 5.08 1.40 25.73
C HIS A 169 3.67 1.13 26.27
N PHE A 170 2.73 0.70 25.42
CA PHE A 170 1.31 0.53 25.78
C PHE A 170 0.85 -0.93 25.90
N GLY A 171 1.70 -1.88 25.50
CA GLY A 171 1.40 -3.30 25.55
C GLY A 171 0.53 -3.82 24.39
N LEU A 172 0.27 -5.13 24.44
CA LEU A 172 -0.36 -5.89 23.35
C LEU A 172 -1.78 -5.43 23.00
N LYS A 173 -2.60 -5.08 24.01
CA LYS A 173 -4.02 -4.74 23.78
C LYS A 173 -4.15 -3.49 22.92
N VAL A 174 -3.42 -2.43 23.27
CA VAL A 174 -3.42 -1.16 22.53
C VAL A 174 -2.85 -1.39 21.14
N TYR A 175 -1.75 -2.13 21.05
CA TYR A 175 -1.13 -2.49 19.77
C TYR A 175 -2.08 -3.21 18.81
N LEU A 176 -2.85 -4.20 19.28
CA LEU A 176 -3.82 -4.91 18.44
C LEU A 176 -4.97 -4.01 17.98
N VAL A 177 -5.44 -3.09 18.83
CA VAL A 177 -6.45 -2.11 18.44
C VAL A 177 -5.89 -1.13 17.40
N SER A 178 -4.64 -0.68 17.55
CA SER A 178 -3.95 0.13 16.54
C SER A 178 -3.85 -0.59 15.20
N LEU A 179 -3.50 -1.89 15.19
CA LEU A 179 -3.47 -2.70 13.96
C LEU A 179 -4.85 -2.87 13.32
N TRP A 180 -5.89 -3.05 14.13
CA TRP A 180 -7.26 -3.16 13.61
C TRP A 180 -7.74 -1.84 12.99
N LEU A 181 -7.47 -0.71 13.64
CA LEU A 181 -7.79 0.60 13.09
C LEU A 181 -6.99 0.91 11.83
N GLU A 182 -5.70 0.55 11.81
CA GLU A 182 -4.86 0.63 10.61
C GLU A 182 -5.46 -0.18 9.46
N ALA A 183 -5.81 -1.45 9.70
CA ALA A 183 -6.42 -2.30 8.68
C ALA A 183 -7.76 -1.73 8.19
N LYS A 184 -8.60 -1.23 9.10
CA LYS A 184 -9.86 -0.57 8.77
C LYS A 184 -9.66 0.66 7.89
N GLU A 185 -8.71 1.54 8.24
CA GLU A 185 -8.40 2.73 7.46
C GLU A 185 -7.81 2.38 6.10
N GLN A 186 -6.92 1.39 6.02
CA GLN A 186 -6.34 0.93 4.74
C GLN A 186 -7.41 0.35 3.82
N VAL A 187 -8.29 -0.51 4.34
CA VAL A 187 -9.41 -1.08 3.57
C VAL A 187 -10.37 0.02 3.12
N THR A 188 -10.77 0.91 4.03
CA THR A 188 -11.65 2.03 3.69
C THR A 188 -11.01 2.91 2.61
N SER A 189 -9.73 3.23 2.76
CA SER A 189 -8.96 4.03 1.80
C SER A 189 -8.87 3.35 0.44
N PHE A 190 -8.71 2.02 0.41
CA PHE A 190 -8.65 1.24 -0.82
C PHE A 190 -9.94 1.34 -1.64
N PHE A 191 -11.10 1.25 -0.98
CA PHE A 191 -12.40 1.30 -1.68
C PHE A 191 -12.93 2.73 -1.92
N THR A 192 -12.52 3.69 -1.11
CA THR A 192 -13.06 5.07 -1.18
C THR A 192 -12.25 5.95 -2.12
N HIS A 193 -10.95 5.70 -2.27
CA HIS A 193 -10.04 6.55 -3.03
C HIS A 193 -9.51 5.79 -4.25
N ARG A 194 -9.87 6.28 -5.45
CA ARG A 194 -9.44 5.71 -6.73
C ARG A 194 -7.92 5.63 -6.84
N GLU A 195 -7.20 6.58 -6.26
CA GLU A 195 -5.74 6.67 -6.31
C GLU A 195 -5.07 5.43 -5.71
N ASN A 196 -5.66 4.85 -4.65
CA ASN A 196 -5.15 3.61 -4.08
C ASN A 196 -5.32 2.45 -5.06
N LEU A 197 -6.48 2.33 -5.70
CA LEU A 197 -6.75 1.29 -6.67
C LEU A 197 -5.87 1.43 -7.93
N ASP A 198 -5.70 2.65 -8.43
CA ASP A 198 -4.90 2.94 -9.63
C ASP A 198 -3.42 2.57 -9.48
N ILE A 199 -2.91 2.61 -8.23
CA ILE A 199 -1.56 2.21 -7.86
C ILE A 199 -1.49 0.72 -7.50
N LEU A 200 -2.48 0.17 -6.80
CA LEU A 200 -2.42 -1.21 -6.29
C LEU A 200 -2.89 -2.28 -7.29
N ALA A 201 -3.83 -1.96 -8.18
CA ALA A 201 -4.41 -2.90 -9.12
C ALA A 201 -3.38 -3.65 -9.99
N PRO A 202 -2.31 -3.00 -10.50
CA PRO A 202 -1.30 -3.71 -11.31
C PRO A 202 -0.55 -4.79 -10.51
N TYR A 203 -0.29 -4.57 -9.21
CA TYR A 203 0.33 -5.59 -8.36
C TYR A 203 -0.63 -6.72 -8.05
N ILE A 204 -1.90 -6.42 -7.79
CA ILE A 204 -2.94 -7.42 -7.56
C ILE A 204 -3.06 -8.31 -8.80
N LEU A 205 -3.15 -7.72 -9.99
CA LEU A 205 -3.20 -8.48 -11.25
C LEU A 205 -1.94 -9.31 -11.49
N GLY A 206 -0.75 -8.75 -11.26
CA GLY A 206 0.51 -9.50 -11.40
C GLY A 206 0.60 -10.68 -10.43
N SER A 207 0.20 -10.46 -9.18
CA SER A 207 0.17 -11.51 -8.15
C SER A 207 -0.85 -12.59 -8.48
N LEU A 208 -2.06 -12.21 -8.90
CA LEU A 208 -3.09 -13.15 -9.35
C LEU A 208 -2.65 -13.96 -10.57
N ALA A 209 -1.95 -13.34 -11.52
CA ALA A 209 -1.42 -14.03 -12.69
C ALA A 209 -0.37 -15.08 -12.32
N ILE A 210 0.56 -14.74 -11.42
CA ILE A 210 1.58 -15.68 -10.94
C ILE A 210 0.92 -16.81 -10.13
N SER A 211 0.03 -16.48 -9.20
CA SER A 211 -0.72 -17.48 -8.42
C SER A 211 -1.54 -18.39 -9.33
N SER A 212 -2.21 -17.84 -10.33
CA SER A 212 -2.99 -18.62 -11.30
C SER A 212 -2.14 -19.61 -12.09
N TYR A 213 -0.91 -19.23 -12.43
CA TYR A 213 0.01 -20.12 -13.13
C TYR A 213 0.44 -21.32 -12.26
N TYR A 214 0.73 -21.11 -10.98
CA TYR A 214 1.17 -22.19 -10.07
C TYR A 214 0.02 -23.02 -9.50
N PHE A 215 -1.12 -22.41 -9.20
CA PHE A 215 -2.28 -23.04 -8.57
C PHE A 215 -3.42 -23.30 -9.57
N ASN A 216 -3.06 -23.54 -10.85
CA ASN A 216 -4.04 -23.66 -11.92
C ASN A 216 -4.99 -24.85 -11.69
N ALA A 217 -4.47 -25.96 -11.17
CA ALA A 217 -5.28 -27.15 -10.89
C ALA A 217 -6.34 -26.87 -9.82
N GLU A 218 -5.94 -26.30 -8.68
CA GLU A 218 -6.81 -25.98 -7.56
C GLU A 218 -7.84 -24.89 -7.92
N LEU A 219 -7.43 -23.91 -8.73
CA LEU A 219 -8.34 -22.87 -9.23
C LEU A 219 -9.38 -23.43 -10.19
N MET A 220 -9.00 -24.39 -11.04
CA MET A 220 -9.94 -25.03 -11.95
C MET A 220 -10.96 -25.89 -11.19
N ASP A 221 -10.51 -26.61 -10.16
CA ASP A 221 -11.40 -27.35 -9.25
C ASP A 221 -12.39 -26.41 -8.52
N LEU A 222 -11.94 -25.24 -8.06
CA LEU A 222 -12.79 -24.24 -7.43
C LEU A 222 -13.79 -23.60 -8.43
N LEU A 223 -13.37 -23.36 -9.67
CA LEU A 223 -14.28 -22.89 -10.73
C LEU A 223 -15.35 -23.91 -11.08
N LEU A 224 -14.98 -25.19 -11.17
CA LEU A 224 -15.93 -26.30 -11.38
C LEU A 224 -16.90 -26.45 -10.22
N PHE A 225 -16.46 -26.22 -8.98
CA PHE A 225 -17.34 -26.19 -7.81
C PHE A 225 -18.32 -25.01 -7.83
N LEU A 226 -17.90 -23.83 -8.32
CA LEU A 226 -18.73 -22.62 -8.40
C LEU A 226 -19.66 -22.57 -9.61
N THR A 227 -19.40 -23.37 -10.66
CA THR A 227 -20.31 -23.47 -11.80
C THR A 227 -21.40 -24.48 -11.47
N PRO A 228 -22.68 -24.08 -11.36
CA PRO A 228 -23.75 -25.05 -11.17
C PRO A 228 -23.78 -25.95 -12.40
N THR A 229 -23.49 -27.24 -12.19
CA THR A 229 -23.75 -28.27 -13.19
C THR A 229 -25.23 -28.23 -13.52
N LYS A 230 -25.57 -27.78 -14.74
CA LYS A 230 -26.90 -28.06 -15.31
C LYS A 230 -26.97 -29.56 -15.47
N ASN A 231 -27.56 -30.24 -14.48
CA ASN A 231 -28.00 -31.61 -14.63
C ASN A 231 -29.09 -31.62 -15.72
N ASN A 232 -28.77 -32.25 -16.85
CA ASN A 232 -29.77 -32.76 -17.79
C ASN A 232 -30.37 -34.05 -17.24
#